data_AF-A0A3E0CAN6-F1
#
_entry.id   AF-A0A3E0CAN6-F1
#
_cell.length_a   1.000
_cell.length_b   1.000
_cell.length_c   1.000
_cell.angle_alpha   90.00
_cell.angle_beta   90.00
_cell.angle_gamma   90.00
#
_symmetry.space_group_name_H-M   'P 1'
#
loop_
_entity.id
_entity.type
_entity.pdbx_description
1 polymer ?
#
loop_
_entity_poly.entity_id
_entity_poly.type
_entity_poly.pdbx_seq_one_letter_code
_entity_poly.pdbx_strand_id
1 'polypeptide(L)'
;MSDDQKVGQALGDATRQCWLLRRALKAKISEAERLIAQAFEGGIEIDPADIAVVRRARHAIWHFTGSEALEIALDRTLMRLVKQVRYPNAQVAEDLRRADELASYAAFSGHNLTPADIAVFSRARAAQKQGTWDADVESAFYPAVDRLASSTLPVVAETAGGEARRGARRAIRIYTWSAVVLTFAVVSLSCLLFTVNQVSDDVLHTVQLNDAGSMALHNQLVSYGENIVVSKQKTDRELRALLGSAYQETFESGNATPEVIDAREKASNELYALSNSQPALQIKENLQQFATNNRQLFNDVHRIRLIGRVLNLSVTNRYTDRDPDCPETAPKAVLVPVNAASSPVASDWICDQKRIRDSLEIKVPMLQPVVNEGKDKDKDDDFSLHPEGVIKDGFVKIAAYQDIRAMALYGREIILSFVGALTGFVLPVVYAWLGACAAILRKIKIECETSRFHPEYSKVGNRSHVTCAIIVGIAIGLFSDLVQGGKNISPLGVAFVAGYASDKFFYFVDRLVDVIFPSRQAGSGPVATDERSTTATVTYSGLPVSGAAFAEQVEKPKFT
;
A
#
# COMPACT_ATOMS: atom_id res chain seq x y z
N MET A 1 -3.04 69.00 7.25
CA MET A 1 -2.15 67.91 6.80
C MET A 1 -0.72 68.40 6.97
N SER A 2 0.05 67.75 7.85
CA SER A 2 1.45 68.08 8.12
C SER A 2 2.31 67.80 6.87
N ASP A 3 3.38 68.57 6.65
CA ASP A 3 4.30 68.36 5.52
C ASP A 3 4.89 66.94 5.50
N ASP A 4 5.03 66.29 6.66
CA ASP A 4 5.44 64.88 6.78
C ASP A 4 4.49 63.90 6.09
N GLN A 5 3.18 64.22 6.06
CA GLN A 5 2.17 63.35 5.45
C GLN A 5 2.22 63.45 3.91
N LYS A 6 2.62 64.60 3.36
CA LYS A 6 2.83 64.77 1.91
C LYS A 6 4.11 64.06 1.44
N VAL A 7 5.18 64.10 2.24
CA VAL A 7 6.43 63.39 1.93
C VAL A 7 6.23 61.87 1.97
N GLY A 8 5.49 61.35 2.94
CA GLY A 8 5.16 59.92 3.01
C GLY A 8 4.31 59.43 1.83
N GLN A 9 3.36 60.25 1.36
CA GLN A 9 2.52 59.90 0.22
C GLN A 9 3.29 59.94 -1.11
N ALA A 10 4.15 60.96 -1.30
CA ALA A 10 5.00 61.06 -2.49
C ALA A 10 6.02 59.91 -2.58
N LEU A 11 6.59 59.48 -1.44
CA LEU A 11 7.51 58.34 -1.40
C LEU A 11 6.79 57.02 -1.74
N GLY A 12 5.57 56.84 -1.22
CA GLY A 12 4.72 55.69 -1.51
C GLY A 12 4.35 55.57 -2.99
N ASP A 13 3.97 56.69 -3.62
CA ASP A 13 3.62 56.74 -5.03
C ASP A 13 4.83 56.46 -5.94
N ALA A 14 6.02 56.96 -5.59
CA ALA A 14 7.26 56.66 -6.31
C ALA A 14 7.63 55.16 -6.25
N THR A 15 7.48 54.51 -5.08
CA THR A 15 7.70 53.06 -4.97
C THR A 15 6.70 52.24 -5.78
N ARG A 16 5.42 52.66 -5.84
CA ARG A 16 4.40 51.96 -6.64
C ARG A 16 4.66 52.08 -8.14
N GLN A 17 5.03 53.27 -8.61
CA GLN A 17 5.39 53.48 -10.02
C GLN A 17 6.62 52.66 -10.41
N CYS A 18 7.66 52.62 -9.56
CA CYS A 18 8.85 51.79 -9.80
C CYS A 18 8.51 50.30 -9.91
N TRP A 19 7.60 49.79 -9.06
CA TRP A 19 7.19 48.39 -9.08
C TRP A 19 6.41 48.01 -10.35
N LEU A 20 5.46 48.87 -10.77
CA LEU A 20 4.69 48.64 -12.00
C LEU A 20 5.57 48.64 -13.25
N LEU A 21 6.51 49.59 -13.32
CA LEU A 21 7.46 49.69 -14.44
C LEU A 21 8.35 48.44 -14.51
N ARG A 22 8.80 47.92 -13.36
CA ARG A 22 9.55 46.66 -13.30
C ARG A 22 8.76 45.45 -13.81
N ARG A 23 7.48 45.36 -13.45
CA ARG A 23 6.60 44.27 -13.91
C ARG A 23 6.39 44.34 -15.43
N ALA A 24 6.14 45.53 -15.97
CA ALA A 24 5.97 45.74 -17.41
C ALA A 24 7.27 45.41 -18.18
N LEU A 25 8.41 45.90 -17.70
CA LEU A 25 9.71 45.64 -18.33
C LEU A 25 10.06 44.14 -18.31
N LYS A 26 9.76 43.42 -17.21
CA LYS A 26 9.97 41.98 -17.12
C LYS A 26 9.15 41.21 -18.17
N ALA A 27 7.89 41.60 -18.39
CA ALA A 27 7.06 41.00 -19.42
C ALA A 27 7.64 41.24 -20.83
N LYS A 28 8.02 42.48 -21.15
CA LYS A 28 8.66 42.85 -22.43
C LYS A 28 9.96 42.08 -22.69
N ILE A 29 10.81 41.94 -21.67
CA ILE A 29 12.06 41.16 -21.79
C ILE A 29 11.75 39.68 -22.04
N SER A 30 10.81 39.09 -21.32
CA SER A 30 10.44 37.69 -21.53
C SER A 30 9.88 37.44 -22.93
N GLU A 31 9.13 38.41 -23.48
CA GLU A 31 8.63 38.35 -24.85
C GLU A 31 9.76 38.48 -25.87
N ALA A 32 10.70 39.42 -25.67
CA ALA A 32 11.86 39.58 -26.54
C ALA A 32 12.77 38.35 -26.51
N GLU A 33 13.04 37.77 -25.33
CA GLU A 33 13.81 36.52 -25.19
C GLU A 33 13.11 35.35 -25.91
N ARG A 34 11.77 35.26 -25.83
CA ARG A 34 10.98 34.26 -26.56
C ARG A 34 11.12 34.44 -28.08
N LEU A 35 11.00 35.68 -28.57
CA LEU A 35 11.16 35.97 -30.01
C LEU A 35 12.59 35.68 -30.48
N ILE A 36 13.59 36.00 -29.68
CA ILE A 36 14.99 35.68 -29.99
C ILE A 36 15.21 34.17 -30.07
N ALA A 37 14.71 33.41 -29.08
CA ALA A 37 14.79 31.95 -29.11
C ALA A 37 14.11 31.37 -30.35
N GLN A 38 12.91 31.88 -30.68
CA GLN A 38 12.15 31.48 -31.85
C GLN A 38 12.89 31.78 -33.17
N ALA A 39 13.54 32.95 -33.29
CA ALA A 39 14.34 33.26 -34.48
C ALA A 39 15.57 32.36 -34.59
N PHE A 40 16.26 32.05 -33.49
CA PHE A 40 17.37 31.10 -33.51
C PHE A 40 16.94 29.69 -33.92
N GLU A 41 15.79 29.22 -33.43
CA GLU A 41 15.19 27.93 -33.84
C GLU A 41 14.79 27.93 -35.32
N GLY A 42 14.27 29.05 -35.83
CA GLY A 42 13.94 29.25 -37.24
C GLY A 42 15.14 29.51 -38.15
N GLY A 43 16.36 29.63 -37.60
CA GLY A 43 17.56 29.97 -38.36
C GLY A 43 17.56 31.40 -38.94
N ILE A 44 16.77 32.30 -38.36
CA ILE A 44 16.71 33.72 -38.74
C ILE A 44 17.88 34.44 -38.06
N GLU A 45 18.72 35.13 -38.83
CA GLU A 45 19.80 35.95 -38.29
C GLU A 45 19.24 37.21 -37.62
N ILE A 46 19.46 37.32 -36.31
CA ILE A 46 19.08 38.49 -35.52
C ILE A 46 20.27 39.44 -35.41
N ASP A 47 20.02 40.74 -35.56
CA ASP A 47 21.03 41.77 -35.32
C ASP A 47 21.62 41.62 -33.89
N PRO A 48 22.95 41.44 -33.73
CA PRO A 48 23.58 41.33 -32.42
C PRO A 48 23.34 42.57 -31.54
N ALA A 49 23.06 43.73 -32.12
CA ALA A 49 22.70 44.93 -31.37
C ALA A 49 21.37 44.77 -30.61
N ASP A 50 20.39 44.06 -31.19
CA ASP A 50 19.10 43.81 -30.55
C ASP A 50 19.24 42.83 -29.37
N ILE A 51 20.06 41.80 -29.53
CA ILE A 51 20.40 40.88 -28.43
C ILE A 51 21.10 41.64 -27.29
N ALA A 52 21.99 42.59 -27.62
CA ALA A 52 22.67 43.41 -26.62
C ALA A 52 21.71 44.34 -25.87
N VAL A 53 20.67 44.89 -26.53
CA VAL A 53 19.62 45.69 -25.86
C VAL A 53 18.83 44.83 -24.86
N VAL A 54 18.40 43.63 -25.25
CA VAL A 54 17.64 42.73 -24.36
C VAL A 54 18.49 42.29 -23.16
N ARG A 55 19.77 41.95 -23.38
CA ARG A 55 20.70 41.63 -22.28
C ARG A 55 20.92 42.79 -21.33
N ARG A 56 21.09 44.01 -21.85
CA ARG A 56 21.20 45.24 -21.02
C ARG A 56 19.92 45.49 -20.22
N ALA A 57 18.75 45.31 -20.83
CA ALA A 57 17.47 45.41 -20.13
C ALA A 57 17.35 44.40 -18.98
N ARG A 58 17.76 43.13 -19.22
CA ARG A 58 17.79 42.10 -18.18
C ARG A 58 18.73 42.45 -17.04
N HIS A 59 19.94 42.92 -17.35
CA HIS A 59 20.91 43.37 -16.35
C HIS A 59 20.38 44.55 -15.53
N ALA A 60 19.72 45.53 -16.16
CA ALA A 60 19.11 46.66 -15.47
C ALA A 60 18.02 46.26 -14.47
N ILE A 61 17.23 45.20 -14.75
CA ILE A 61 16.23 44.65 -13.80
C ILE A 61 16.89 44.07 -12.54
N TRP A 62 18.07 43.47 -12.67
CA TRP A 62 18.82 42.92 -11.54
C TRP A 62 19.43 44.01 -10.67
N HIS A 63 19.92 45.09 -11.27
CA HIS A 63 20.60 46.19 -10.57
C HIS A 63 19.71 47.37 -10.18
N PHE A 64 18.40 47.31 -10.48
CA PHE A 64 17.46 48.41 -10.22
C PHE A 64 17.81 49.73 -10.94
N THR A 65 18.43 49.64 -12.12
CA THR A 65 18.92 50.80 -12.90
C THR A 65 18.17 50.95 -14.24
N GLY A 66 16.84 50.88 -14.21
CA GLY A 66 16.01 51.11 -15.39
C GLY A 66 15.96 52.61 -15.77
N SER A 67 16.24 52.94 -17.02
CA SER A 67 16.06 54.29 -17.57
C SER A 67 14.97 54.30 -18.65
N GLU A 68 14.29 55.43 -18.81
CA GLU A 68 13.28 55.62 -19.88
C GLU A 68 13.89 55.40 -21.27
N ALA A 69 15.15 55.81 -21.46
CA ALA A 69 15.90 55.55 -22.69
C ALA A 69 16.07 54.05 -22.98
N LEU A 70 16.27 53.23 -21.96
CA LEU A 70 16.38 51.78 -22.10
C LEU A 70 15.04 51.14 -22.46
N GLU A 71 13.94 51.64 -21.89
CA GLU A 71 12.59 51.20 -22.24
C GLU A 71 12.26 51.51 -23.70
N ILE A 72 12.52 52.75 -24.15
CA ILE A 72 12.32 53.15 -25.55
C ILE A 72 13.20 52.30 -26.49
N ALA A 73 14.45 52.01 -26.11
CA ALA A 73 15.33 51.14 -26.87
C ALA A 73 14.78 49.71 -26.96
N LEU A 74 14.29 49.17 -25.83
CA LEU A 74 13.69 47.84 -25.80
C LEU A 74 12.43 47.77 -26.65
N ASP A 75 11.55 48.78 -26.62
CA ASP A 75 10.33 48.81 -27.42
C ASP A 75 10.64 48.87 -28.92
N ARG A 76 11.64 49.65 -29.34
CA ARG A 76 12.11 49.67 -30.73
C ARG A 76 12.71 48.33 -31.16
N THR A 77 13.49 47.70 -30.30
CA THR A 77 14.03 46.36 -30.54
C THR A 77 12.91 45.33 -30.62
N LEU A 78 11.91 45.38 -29.74
CA LEU A 78 10.79 44.46 -29.75
C LEU A 78 9.94 44.63 -31.02
N MET A 79 9.70 45.85 -31.49
CA MET A 79 9.01 46.09 -32.77
C MET A 79 9.79 45.54 -33.97
N ARG A 80 11.13 45.65 -33.97
CA ARG A 80 11.98 45.07 -35.03
C ARG A 80 11.97 43.54 -34.97
N LEU A 81 12.15 42.96 -33.78
CA LEU A 81 12.07 41.52 -33.55
C LEU A 81 10.69 40.98 -33.96
N VAL A 82 9.60 41.62 -33.55
CA VAL A 82 8.24 41.24 -33.97
C VAL A 82 8.12 41.30 -35.49
N LYS A 83 8.60 42.36 -36.15
CA LYS A 83 8.52 42.45 -37.62
C LYS A 83 9.34 41.36 -38.32
N GLN A 84 10.52 41.01 -37.79
CA GLN A 84 11.41 39.99 -38.36
C GLN A 84 10.94 38.56 -38.06
N VAL A 85 10.35 38.32 -36.89
CA VAL A 85 10.00 36.98 -36.39
C VAL A 85 8.55 36.60 -36.70
N ARG A 86 7.65 37.57 -36.89
CA ARG A 86 6.20 37.30 -37.02
C ARG A 86 5.79 36.82 -38.42
N TYR A 87 6.62 37.02 -39.44
CA TYR A 87 6.37 36.49 -40.77
C TYR A 87 7.62 35.79 -41.33
N PRO A 88 7.58 34.48 -41.61
CA PRO A 88 6.44 33.58 -41.45
C PRO A 88 6.04 33.37 -39.97
N ASN A 89 4.75 33.12 -39.75
CA ASN A 89 4.16 32.82 -38.44
C ASN A 89 4.90 31.62 -37.77
N ALA A 90 5.02 31.62 -36.44
CA ALA A 90 5.55 30.50 -35.64
C ALA A 90 4.99 29.12 -36.07
N GLN A 91 3.70 29.09 -36.39
CA GLN A 91 3.00 27.91 -36.89
C GLN A 91 3.56 27.43 -38.23
N VAL A 92 3.88 28.33 -39.16
CA VAL A 92 4.41 27.96 -40.47
C VAL A 92 5.80 27.34 -40.34
N ALA A 93 6.62 27.87 -39.42
CA ALA A 93 7.92 27.30 -39.11
C ALA A 93 7.78 25.87 -38.53
N GLU A 94 6.81 25.67 -37.65
CA GLU A 94 6.49 24.36 -37.07
C GLU A 94 5.89 23.40 -38.10
N ASP A 95 5.01 23.87 -38.98
CA ASP A 95 4.43 23.10 -40.09
C ASP A 95 5.52 22.66 -41.08
N LEU A 96 6.50 23.52 -41.38
CA LEU A 96 7.63 23.16 -42.23
C LEU A 96 8.53 22.10 -41.57
N ARG A 97 8.81 22.24 -40.27
CA ARG A 97 9.56 21.23 -39.51
C ARG A 97 8.84 19.89 -39.51
N ARG A 98 7.52 19.90 -39.32
CA ARG A 98 6.63 18.73 -39.41
C ARG A 98 6.65 18.10 -40.80
N ALA A 99 6.60 18.91 -41.85
CA ALA A 99 6.71 18.45 -43.24
C ALA A 99 8.06 17.80 -43.53
N ASP A 100 9.17 18.37 -43.02
CA ASP A 100 10.51 17.78 -43.15
C ASP A 100 10.63 16.41 -42.45
N GLU A 101 10.06 16.28 -41.25
CA GLU A 101 10.02 15.00 -40.52
C GLU A 101 9.21 13.95 -41.30
N LEU A 102 8.08 14.36 -41.87
CA LEU A 102 7.21 13.49 -42.67
C LEU A 102 7.83 13.11 -44.01
N ALA A 103 8.52 14.03 -44.68
CA ALA A 103 9.25 13.78 -45.92
C ALA A 103 10.41 12.82 -45.70
N SER A 104 11.13 12.99 -44.58
CA SER A 104 12.19 12.06 -44.18
C SER A 104 11.62 10.66 -43.95
N TYR A 105 10.49 10.55 -43.23
CA TYR A 105 9.81 9.26 -43.00
C TYR A 105 9.34 8.61 -44.32
N ALA A 106 8.72 9.39 -45.21
CA ALA A 106 8.27 8.93 -46.52
C ALA A 106 9.42 8.34 -47.34
N ALA A 107 10.55 9.04 -47.38
CA ALA A 107 11.75 8.59 -48.07
C ALA A 107 12.30 7.26 -47.52
N PHE A 108 12.36 7.11 -46.18
CA PHE A 108 12.85 5.87 -45.56
C PHE A 108 11.87 4.70 -45.65
N SER A 109 10.57 4.98 -45.77
CA SER A 109 9.53 3.95 -45.85
C SER A 109 9.20 3.52 -47.28
N GLY A 110 9.88 4.10 -48.28
CA GLY A 110 9.71 3.75 -49.70
C GLY A 110 8.50 4.41 -50.37
N HIS A 111 7.93 5.47 -49.79
CA HIS A 111 6.90 6.26 -50.47
C HIS A 111 7.54 7.12 -51.56
N ASN A 112 6.92 7.15 -52.74
CA ASN A 112 7.40 7.93 -53.87
C ASN A 112 7.12 9.43 -53.65
N LEU A 113 8.15 10.17 -53.25
CA LEU A 113 8.10 11.63 -53.21
C LEU A 113 8.25 12.20 -54.61
N THR A 114 7.31 13.04 -55.04
CA THR A 114 7.44 13.68 -56.34
C THR A 114 8.58 14.70 -56.31
N PRO A 115 9.42 14.80 -57.36
CA PRO A 115 10.48 15.81 -57.42
C PRO A 115 9.96 17.25 -57.29
N ALA A 116 8.71 17.48 -57.73
CA ALA A 116 8.03 18.76 -57.61
C ALA A 116 7.77 19.14 -56.15
N ASP A 117 7.26 18.21 -55.32
CA ASP A 117 7.00 18.47 -53.90
C ASP A 117 8.33 18.72 -53.14
N ILE A 118 9.39 17.97 -53.46
CA ILE A 118 10.73 18.20 -52.89
C ILE A 118 11.26 19.60 -53.23
N ALA A 119 11.04 20.07 -54.46
CA ALA A 119 11.42 21.41 -54.90
C ALA A 119 10.61 22.50 -54.18
N VAL A 120 9.33 22.25 -53.87
CA VAL A 120 8.51 23.16 -53.05
C VAL A 120 9.06 23.23 -51.62
N PHE A 121 9.37 22.10 -50.98
CA PHE A 121 9.94 22.09 -49.62
C PHE A 121 11.32 22.72 -49.55
N SER A 122 12.18 22.55 -50.58
CA SER A 122 13.49 23.23 -50.62
C SER A 122 13.35 24.73 -50.80
N ARG A 123 12.41 25.19 -51.64
CA ARG A 123 12.10 26.62 -51.81
C ARG A 123 11.54 27.22 -50.52
N ALA A 124 10.60 26.55 -49.86
CA ALA A 124 10.03 26.96 -48.58
C ALA A 124 11.12 27.12 -47.50
N ARG A 125 12.05 26.18 -47.38
CA ARG A 125 13.19 26.27 -46.45
C ARG A 125 14.13 27.43 -46.78
N ALA A 126 14.43 27.65 -48.05
CA ALA A 126 15.25 28.78 -48.48
C ALA A 126 14.56 30.12 -48.14
N ALA A 127 13.26 30.22 -48.43
CA ALA A 127 12.45 31.41 -48.15
C ALA A 127 12.34 31.70 -46.64
N GLN A 128 12.17 30.67 -45.81
CA GLN A 128 12.17 30.81 -44.36
C GLN A 128 13.51 31.35 -43.84
N LYS A 129 14.64 30.76 -44.26
CA LYS A 129 15.99 31.19 -43.84
C LYS A 129 16.32 32.61 -44.28
N GLN A 130 15.87 33.00 -45.47
CA GLN A 130 16.14 34.33 -46.03
C GLN A 130 15.13 35.38 -45.56
N GLY A 131 14.07 35.01 -44.83
CA GLY A 131 12.98 35.91 -44.48
C GLY A 131 12.17 36.39 -45.70
N THR A 132 12.21 35.65 -46.81
CA THR A 132 11.53 35.94 -48.08
C THR A 132 10.30 35.05 -48.28
N TRP A 133 9.70 34.57 -47.19
CA TRP A 133 8.42 33.88 -47.26
C TRP A 133 7.37 34.82 -47.84
N ASP A 134 6.66 34.42 -48.89
CA ASP A 134 5.60 35.19 -49.55
C ASP A 134 4.35 34.32 -49.76
N ALA A 135 3.28 34.92 -50.27
CA ALA A 135 2.02 34.21 -50.51
C ALA A 135 2.13 33.12 -51.58
N ASP A 136 3.06 33.25 -52.52
CA ASP A 136 3.28 32.28 -53.60
C ASP A 136 3.98 31.02 -53.05
N VAL A 137 4.96 31.19 -52.16
CA VAL A 137 5.61 30.09 -51.43
C VAL A 137 4.61 29.39 -50.53
N GLU A 138 3.81 30.12 -49.77
CA GLU A 138 2.82 29.56 -48.85
C GLU A 138 1.72 28.76 -49.58
N SER A 139 1.15 29.34 -50.66
CA SER A 139 0.10 28.69 -51.46
C SER A 139 0.61 27.46 -52.20
N ALA A 140 1.90 27.38 -52.54
CA ALA A 140 2.50 26.16 -53.10
C ALA A 140 2.84 25.12 -52.02
N PHE A 141 3.24 25.58 -50.82
CA PHE A 141 3.69 24.73 -49.71
C PHE A 141 2.58 23.85 -49.16
N TYR A 142 1.45 24.43 -48.76
CA TYR A 142 0.39 23.66 -48.08
C TYR A 142 -0.21 22.53 -48.94
N PRO A 143 -0.48 22.70 -50.25
CA PRO A 143 -0.88 21.59 -51.12
C PRO A 143 0.17 20.48 -51.23
N ALA A 144 1.47 20.81 -51.19
CA ALA A 144 2.53 19.80 -51.19
C ALA A 144 2.56 19.04 -49.85
N VAL A 145 2.34 19.73 -48.72
CA VAL A 145 2.16 19.10 -47.40
C VAL A 145 0.96 18.17 -47.39
N ASP A 146 -0.18 18.57 -47.96
CA ASP A 146 -1.40 17.75 -48.02
C ASP A 146 -1.21 16.47 -48.86
N ARG A 147 -0.54 16.58 -50.01
CA ARG A 147 -0.14 15.40 -50.81
C ARG A 147 0.83 14.49 -50.06
N LEU A 148 1.80 15.07 -49.36
CA LEU A 148 2.74 14.30 -48.54
C LEU A 148 2.01 13.58 -47.39
N ALA A 149 1.13 14.28 -46.68
CA ALA A 149 0.33 13.75 -45.59
C ALA A 149 -0.60 12.63 -46.04
N SER A 150 -1.32 12.81 -47.15
CA SER A 150 -2.18 11.77 -47.71
C SER A 150 -1.37 10.54 -48.17
N SER A 151 -0.16 10.72 -48.71
CA SER A 151 0.70 9.61 -49.14
C SER A 151 1.29 8.79 -47.98
N THR A 152 1.38 9.37 -46.78
CA THR A 152 2.01 8.78 -45.59
C THR A 152 1.00 8.27 -44.57
N LEU A 153 -0.31 8.38 -44.85
CA LEU A 153 -1.34 7.80 -44.01
C LEU A 153 -1.08 6.31 -43.78
N PRO A 154 -1.19 5.83 -42.52
CA PRO A 154 -1.74 6.50 -41.34
C PRO A 154 -0.73 7.24 -40.43
N VAL A 155 0.51 7.46 -40.88
CA VAL A 155 1.53 8.18 -40.10
C VAL A 155 1.36 9.69 -40.31
N VAL A 156 1.35 10.43 -39.21
CA VAL A 156 1.21 11.90 -39.23
C VAL A 156 2.55 12.52 -38.85
N ALA A 157 2.82 13.77 -39.22
CA ALA A 157 4.07 14.44 -38.87
C ALA A 157 4.37 14.39 -37.36
N GLU A 158 3.33 14.53 -36.54
CA GLU A 158 3.40 14.47 -35.07
C GLU A 158 3.82 13.09 -34.54
N THR A 159 3.66 12.01 -35.33
CA THR A 159 4.07 10.65 -34.94
C THR A 159 5.42 10.25 -35.55
N ALA A 160 5.78 10.84 -36.70
CA ALA A 160 7.08 10.63 -37.36
C ALA A 160 8.24 11.34 -36.64
N GLY A 161 7.94 12.45 -35.96
CA GLY A 161 8.93 13.36 -35.40
C GLY A 161 9.82 12.79 -34.29
N GLY A 162 10.98 13.43 -34.12
CA GLY A 162 11.96 13.05 -33.09
C GLY A 162 11.42 13.23 -31.67
N GLU A 163 10.43 14.12 -31.49
CA GLU A 163 9.74 14.34 -30.23
C GLU A 163 8.82 13.18 -29.84
N ALA A 164 8.10 12.59 -30.79
CA ALA A 164 7.26 11.42 -30.56
C ALA A 164 8.09 10.25 -30.02
N ARG A 165 9.26 9.98 -30.62
CA ARG A 165 10.19 8.93 -30.16
C ARG A 165 10.74 9.22 -28.77
N ARG A 166 11.09 10.47 -28.46
CA ARG A 166 11.53 10.88 -27.12
C ARG A 166 10.40 10.73 -26.09
N GLY A 167 9.19 11.13 -26.46
CA GLY A 167 7.97 10.97 -25.66
C GLY A 167 7.68 9.50 -25.36
N ALA A 168 7.71 8.64 -26.37
CA ALA A 168 7.53 7.20 -26.24
C ALA A 168 8.56 6.58 -25.29
N ARG A 169 9.86 6.89 -25.45
CA ARG A 169 10.91 6.40 -24.55
C ARG A 169 10.69 6.84 -23.10
N ARG A 170 10.26 8.09 -22.90
CA ARG A 170 9.94 8.62 -21.57
C ARG A 170 8.74 7.88 -20.96
N ALA A 171 7.68 7.66 -21.74
CA ALA A 171 6.51 6.90 -21.33
C ALA A 171 6.88 5.46 -20.96
N ILE A 172 7.61 4.75 -21.83
CA ILE A 172 8.11 3.39 -21.56
C ILE A 172 8.87 3.38 -20.24
N ARG A 173 9.81 4.30 -20.02
CA ARG A 173 10.59 4.33 -18.76
C ARG A 173 9.71 4.51 -17.53
N ILE A 174 8.73 5.42 -17.59
CA ILE A 174 7.80 5.67 -16.48
C ILE A 174 6.96 4.43 -16.18
N TYR A 175 6.34 3.83 -17.20
CA TYR A 175 5.48 2.66 -17.01
C TYR A 175 6.26 1.40 -16.64
N THR A 176 7.47 1.20 -17.18
CA THR A 176 8.36 0.11 -16.75
C THR A 176 8.75 0.28 -15.28
N TRP A 177 9.12 1.48 -14.86
CA TRP A 177 9.47 1.71 -13.45
C TRP A 177 8.25 1.51 -12.53
N SER A 178 7.08 2.01 -12.93
CA SER A 178 5.82 1.75 -12.23
C SER A 178 5.53 0.24 -12.13
N ALA A 179 5.70 -0.52 -13.21
CA ALA A 179 5.48 -1.96 -13.22
C ALA A 179 6.46 -2.70 -12.31
N VAL A 180 7.74 -2.29 -12.29
CA VAL A 180 8.77 -2.86 -11.40
C VAL A 180 8.42 -2.60 -9.93
N VAL A 181 8.05 -1.36 -9.59
CA VAL A 181 7.63 -0.98 -8.24
C VAL A 181 6.38 -1.76 -7.81
N LEU A 182 5.37 -1.85 -8.67
CA LEU A 182 4.16 -2.63 -8.40
C LEU A 182 4.47 -4.12 -8.22
N THR A 183 5.33 -4.71 -9.06
CA THR A 183 5.72 -6.12 -8.93
C THR A 183 6.43 -6.37 -7.61
N PHE A 184 7.35 -5.49 -7.21
CA PHE A 184 8.02 -5.58 -5.91
C PHE A 184 7.03 -5.47 -4.74
N ALA A 185 6.06 -4.55 -4.84
CA ALA A 185 5.01 -4.38 -3.86
C ALA A 185 4.13 -5.63 -3.75
N VAL A 186 3.72 -6.24 -4.88
CA VAL A 186 2.95 -7.49 -4.90
C VAL A 186 3.71 -8.62 -4.24
N VAL A 187 4.97 -8.84 -4.60
CA VAL A 187 5.78 -9.92 -4.02
C VAL A 187 5.99 -9.73 -2.52
N SER A 188 6.29 -8.49 -2.11
CA SER A 188 6.48 -8.15 -0.69
C SER A 188 5.20 -8.33 0.11
N LEU A 189 4.06 -7.88 -0.42
CA LEU A 189 2.75 -8.06 0.20
C LEU A 189 2.38 -9.55 0.27
N SER A 190 2.66 -10.33 -0.77
CA SER A 190 2.37 -11.76 -0.80
C SER A 190 3.20 -12.53 0.22
N CYS A 191 4.49 -12.19 0.36
CA CYS A 191 5.37 -12.76 1.39
C CYS A 191 4.88 -12.40 2.80
N LEU A 192 4.51 -11.14 3.02
CA LEU A 192 3.97 -10.68 4.30
C LEU A 192 2.67 -11.43 4.65
N LEU A 193 1.73 -11.52 3.72
CA LEU A 193 0.46 -12.23 3.92
C LEU A 193 0.68 -13.71 4.21
N PHE A 194 1.65 -14.35 3.54
CA PHE A 194 2.02 -15.73 3.81
C PHE A 194 2.56 -15.92 5.24
N THR A 195 3.52 -15.09 5.65
CA THR A 195 4.05 -15.13 7.03
C THR A 195 2.97 -14.91 8.06
N VAL A 196 2.07 -13.97 7.81
CA VAL A 196 0.96 -13.65 8.72
C VAL A 196 -0.03 -14.82 8.85
N ASN A 197 -0.40 -15.45 7.74
CA ASN A 197 -1.28 -16.62 7.75
C ASN A 197 -0.64 -17.79 8.50
N GLN A 198 0.65 -18.06 8.25
CA GLN A 198 1.39 -19.11 8.96
C GLN A 198 1.41 -18.86 10.48
N VAL A 199 1.74 -17.64 10.92
CA VAL A 199 1.75 -17.30 12.35
C VAL A 199 0.35 -17.41 12.96
N SER A 200 -0.70 -17.02 12.23
CA SER A 200 -2.09 -17.17 12.68
C SER A 200 -2.48 -18.64 12.91
N ASP A 201 -2.07 -19.54 12.00
CA ASP A 201 -2.38 -20.96 12.10
C ASP A 201 -1.57 -21.64 13.22
N ASP A 202 -0.29 -21.28 13.38
CA ASP A 202 0.56 -21.76 14.46
C ASP A 202 -0.01 -21.36 15.84
N VAL A 203 -0.47 -20.12 16.00
CA VAL A 203 -1.13 -19.64 17.23
C VAL A 203 -2.41 -20.42 17.51
N LEU A 204 -3.27 -20.63 16.51
CA LEU A 204 -4.51 -21.38 16.68
C LEU A 204 -4.24 -22.82 17.12
N HIS A 205 -3.29 -23.49 16.46
CA HIS A 205 -2.90 -24.86 16.80
C HIS A 205 -2.35 -24.95 18.23
N THR A 206 -1.51 -23.99 18.64
CA THR A 206 -0.92 -23.95 19.98
C THR A 206 -1.98 -23.70 21.06
N VAL A 207 -2.95 -22.82 20.81
CA VAL A 207 -4.09 -22.60 21.70
C VAL A 207 -4.93 -23.87 21.84
N GLN A 208 -5.20 -24.60 20.76
CA GLN A 208 -5.97 -25.85 20.83
C GLN A 208 -5.26 -26.93 21.67
N LEU A 209 -3.94 -27.08 21.50
CA LEU A 209 -3.14 -28.02 22.30
C LEU A 209 -3.14 -27.62 23.79
N ASN A 210 -3.00 -26.33 24.09
CA ASN A 210 -2.95 -25.84 25.47
C ASN A 210 -4.32 -25.85 26.14
N ASP A 211 -5.41 -25.65 25.40
CA ASP A 211 -6.78 -25.77 25.92
C ASP A 211 -7.05 -27.21 26.41
N ALA A 212 -6.67 -28.20 25.60
CA ALA A 212 -6.77 -29.60 25.99
C ALA A 212 -5.89 -29.92 27.21
N GLY A 213 -4.63 -29.44 27.20
CA GLY A 213 -3.70 -29.60 28.31
C GLY A 213 -4.16 -28.93 29.61
N SER A 214 -4.72 -27.72 29.53
CA SER A 214 -5.20 -26.95 30.67
C SER A 214 -6.37 -27.65 31.37
N MET A 215 -7.31 -28.21 30.61
CA MET A 215 -8.45 -28.95 31.17
C MET A 215 -8.00 -30.25 31.85
N ALA A 216 -7.09 -31.00 31.21
CA ALA A 216 -6.52 -32.21 31.80
C ALA A 216 -5.76 -31.90 33.10
N LEU A 217 -4.94 -30.85 33.08
CA LEU A 217 -4.16 -30.42 34.23
C LEU A 217 -5.05 -29.91 35.37
N HIS A 218 -6.11 -29.16 35.06
CA HIS A 218 -7.10 -28.71 36.05
C HIS A 218 -7.70 -29.88 36.81
N ASN A 219 -8.18 -30.90 36.10
CA ASN A 219 -8.77 -32.11 36.71
C ASN A 219 -7.76 -32.90 37.55
N GLN A 220 -6.50 -32.98 37.10
CA GLN A 220 -5.42 -33.61 37.86
C GLN A 220 -5.08 -32.84 39.14
N LEU A 221 -5.04 -31.50 39.09
CA LEU A 221 -4.76 -30.67 40.26
C LEU A 221 -5.89 -30.72 41.29
N VAL A 222 -7.15 -30.71 40.84
CA VAL A 222 -8.32 -30.85 41.71
C VAL A 222 -8.30 -32.22 42.42
N SER A 223 -8.15 -33.31 41.67
CA SER A 223 -8.10 -34.66 42.24
C SER A 223 -6.90 -34.86 43.18
N TYR A 224 -5.74 -34.29 42.85
CA TYR A 224 -4.57 -34.32 43.74
C TYR A 224 -4.79 -33.50 45.02
N GLY A 225 -5.47 -32.36 44.93
CA GLY A 225 -5.86 -31.55 46.09
C GLY A 225 -6.81 -32.29 47.03
N GLU A 226 -7.80 -32.99 46.50
CA GLU A 226 -8.70 -33.83 47.30
C GLU A 226 -7.91 -34.90 48.08
N ASN A 227 -6.95 -35.57 47.43
CA ASN A 227 -6.10 -36.56 48.08
C ASN A 227 -5.25 -35.98 49.22
N ILE A 228 -4.72 -34.76 49.05
CA ILE A 228 -3.99 -34.06 50.11
C ILE A 228 -4.90 -33.76 51.30
N VAL A 229 -6.11 -33.25 51.05
CA VAL A 229 -7.07 -32.92 52.10
C VAL A 229 -7.48 -34.18 52.87
N VAL A 230 -7.78 -35.27 52.15
CA VAL A 230 -8.12 -36.56 52.78
C VAL A 230 -6.95 -37.10 53.62
N SER A 231 -5.73 -37.03 53.09
CA SER A 231 -4.53 -37.45 53.84
C SER A 231 -4.34 -36.63 55.11
N LYS A 232 -4.42 -35.29 55.01
CA LYS A 232 -4.31 -34.37 56.14
C LYS A 232 -5.38 -34.63 57.20
N GLN A 233 -6.63 -34.83 56.78
CA GLN A 233 -7.72 -35.17 57.71
C GLN A 233 -7.48 -36.51 58.41
N LYS A 234 -6.93 -37.50 57.72
CA LYS A 234 -6.57 -38.79 58.32
C LYS A 234 -5.47 -38.62 59.36
N THR A 235 -4.39 -37.92 59.01
CA THR A 235 -3.30 -37.60 59.94
C THR A 235 -3.79 -36.81 61.15
N ASP A 236 -4.65 -35.80 60.96
CA ASP A 236 -5.23 -35.02 62.05
C ASP A 236 -6.10 -35.88 62.98
N ARG A 237 -6.83 -36.87 62.44
CA ARG A 237 -7.62 -37.82 63.25
C ARG A 237 -6.71 -38.73 64.07
N GLU A 238 -5.64 -39.23 63.47
CA GLU A 238 -4.63 -40.06 64.17
C GLU A 238 -3.94 -39.25 65.28
N LEU A 239 -3.50 -38.03 64.99
CA LEU A 239 -2.88 -37.14 65.97
C LEU A 239 -3.84 -36.77 67.11
N ARG A 240 -5.12 -36.47 66.80
CA ARG A 240 -6.14 -36.21 67.82
C ARG A 240 -6.42 -37.44 68.69
N ALA A 241 -6.43 -38.64 68.11
CA ALA A 241 -6.59 -39.88 68.87
C ALA A 241 -5.44 -40.09 69.86
N LEU A 242 -4.19 -39.86 69.42
CA LEU A 242 -2.99 -39.95 70.27
C LEU A 242 -2.97 -38.87 71.36
N LEU A 243 -3.31 -37.63 71.03
CA LEU A 243 -3.42 -36.54 72.01
C LEU A 243 -4.52 -36.83 73.03
N GLY A 244 -5.66 -37.39 72.59
CA GLY A 244 -6.75 -37.79 73.47
C GLY A 244 -6.34 -38.86 74.49
N SER A 245 -5.50 -39.83 74.10
CA SER A 245 -4.94 -40.81 75.04
C SER A 245 -3.85 -40.22 75.94
N ALA A 246 -2.97 -39.37 75.40
CA ALA A 246 -1.85 -38.78 76.15
C ALA A 246 -2.28 -37.72 77.17
N TYR A 247 -3.36 -36.96 76.89
CA TYR A 247 -3.91 -35.94 77.79
C TYR A 247 -4.37 -36.52 79.14
N GLN A 248 -4.62 -37.83 79.20
CA GLN A 248 -5.02 -38.50 80.43
C GLN A 248 -3.81 -38.87 81.33
N GLU A 249 -2.59 -38.81 80.81
CA GLU A 249 -1.35 -39.17 81.52
C GLU A 249 -0.42 -37.98 81.82
N THR A 250 -0.55 -36.85 81.12
CA THR A 250 0.42 -35.75 81.20
C THR A 250 -0.24 -34.41 81.58
N PHE A 251 -0.39 -34.15 82.88
CA PHE A 251 -0.77 -32.84 83.42
C PHE A 251 0.39 -32.08 84.09
N GLU A 252 1.62 -32.63 84.16
CA GLU A 252 2.70 -32.02 84.96
C GLU A 252 4.04 -31.71 84.24
N SER A 253 4.21 -32.04 82.95
CA SER A 253 5.46 -31.75 82.23
C SER A 253 5.17 -31.14 80.86
N GLY A 254 5.45 -29.85 80.68
CA GLY A 254 5.20 -29.09 79.45
C GLY A 254 6.06 -29.48 78.24
N ASN A 255 6.60 -30.69 78.19
CA ASN A 255 7.39 -31.20 77.07
C ASN A 255 6.56 -32.20 76.24
N ALA A 256 6.57 -32.02 74.92
CA ALA A 256 5.90 -32.94 73.99
C ALA A 256 6.39 -34.38 74.19
N THR A 257 5.48 -35.34 74.24
CA THR A 257 5.84 -36.75 74.38
C THR A 257 6.56 -37.23 73.11
N PRO A 258 7.54 -38.16 73.22
CA PRO A 258 8.23 -38.73 72.06
C PRO A 258 7.29 -39.28 70.98
N GLU A 259 6.13 -39.80 71.38
CA GLU A 259 5.11 -40.34 70.47
C GLU A 259 4.46 -39.26 69.58
N VAL A 260 4.25 -38.05 70.11
CA VAL A 260 3.71 -36.92 69.32
C VAL A 260 4.74 -36.43 68.31
N ILE A 261 6.02 -36.47 68.67
CA ILE A 261 7.13 -36.11 67.77
C ILE A 261 7.23 -37.13 66.64
N ASP A 262 7.20 -38.42 66.95
CA ASP A 262 7.23 -39.52 65.95
C ASP A 262 6.02 -39.47 65.01
N ALA A 263 4.81 -39.21 65.54
CA ALA A 263 3.61 -39.04 64.72
C ALA A 263 3.70 -37.84 63.76
N ARG A 264 4.28 -36.72 64.20
CA ARG A 264 4.52 -35.55 63.34
C ARG A 264 5.59 -35.83 62.28
N GLU A 265 6.65 -36.55 62.63
CA GLU A 265 7.68 -36.97 61.68
C GLU A 265 7.11 -37.92 60.63
N LYS A 266 6.35 -38.94 61.06
CA LYS A 266 5.64 -39.85 60.15
C LYS A 266 4.68 -39.13 59.21
N ALA A 267 3.89 -38.19 59.72
CA ALA A 267 3.02 -37.33 58.91
C ALA A 267 3.79 -36.56 57.83
N SER A 268 4.95 -35.98 58.21
CA SER A 268 5.80 -35.25 57.28
C SER A 268 6.38 -36.16 56.19
N ASN A 269 6.77 -37.40 56.55
CA ASN A 269 7.28 -38.41 55.63
C ASN A 269 6.19 -38.92 54.67
N GLU A 270 4.96 -39.10 55.13
CA GLU A 270 3.81 -39.46 54.27
C GLU A 270 3.48 -38.34 53.27
N LEU A 271 3.53 -37.08 53.70
CA LEU A 271 3.36 -35.92 52.82
C LEU A 271 4.47 -35.87 51.75
N TYR A 272 5.72 -36.15 52.15
CA TYR A 272 6.87 -36.21 51.26
C TYR A 272 6.79 -37.37 50.26
N ALA A 273 6.26 -38.52 50.68
CA ALA A 273 5.97 -39.63 49.79
C ALA A 273 4.87 -39.25 48.78
N LEU A 274 3.86 -38.48 49.20
CA LEU A 274 2.78 -38.01 48.34
C LEU A 274 3.27 -37.01 47.28
N SER A 275 4.23 -36.14 47.62
CA SER A 275 4.85 -35.21 46.67
C SER A 275 5.73 -35.90 45.63
N ASN A 276 6.24 -37.09 45.94
CA ASN A 276 7.05 -37.91 45.05
C ASN A 276 6.28 -39.09 44.44
N SER A 277 4.94 -39.11 44.59
CA SER A 277 4.08 -40.15 44.03
C SER A 277 4.01 -40.06 42.50
N GLN A 278 3.72 -41.19 41.83
CA GLN A 278 3.61 -41.23 40.36
C GLN A 278 2.62 -40.18 39.79
N PRO A 279 1.44 -39.94 40.40
CA PRO A 279 0.54 -38.87 39.94
C PRO A 279 1.16 -37.47 40.08
N ALA A 280 1.93 -37.21 41.14
CA ALA A 280 2.61 -35.93 41.33
C ALA A 280 3.70 -35.69 40.28
N LEU A 281 4.43 -36.75 39.90
CA LEU A 281 5.41 -36.69 38.80
C LEU A 281 4.75 -36.44 37.45
N GLN A 282 3.60 -37.07 37.17
CA GLN A 282 2.82 -36.82 35.96
C GLN A 282 2.29 -35.38 35.90
N ILE A 283 1.76 -34.86 37.02
CA ILE A 283 1.34 -33.46 37.13
C ILE A 283 2.51 -32.52 36.86
N LYS A 284 3.70 -32.83 37.37
CA LYS A 284 4.93 -32.06 37.14
C LYS A 284 5.34 -32.05 35.67
N GLU A 285 5.32 -33.21 35.01
CA GLU A 285 5.63 -33.32 33.58
C GLU A 285 4.61 -32.55 32.73
N ASN A 286 3.31 -32.71 33.03
CA ASN A 286 2.24 -31.99 32.35
C ASN A 286 2.32 -30.48 32.57
N LEU A 287 2.63 -30.02 33.78
CA LEU A 287 2.91 -28.62 34.07
C LEU A 287 4.10 -28.11 33.26
N GLN A 288 5.17 -28.92 33.14
CA GLN A 288 6.35 -28.57 32.37
C GLN A 288 6.08 -28.42 30.88
N GLN A 289 5.36 -29.37 30.30
CA GLN A 289 4.94 -29.27 28.91
C GLN A 289 4.01 -28.07 28.71
N PHE A 290 3.03 -27.87 29.59
CA PHE A 290 2.09 -26.75 29.54
C PHE A 290 2.80 -25.39 29.61
N ALA A 291 3.75 -25.21 30.54
CA ALA A 291 4.53 -23.98 30.64
C ALA A 291 5.42 -23.75 29.41
N THR A 292 5.99 -24.82 28.84
CA THR A 292 6.81 -24.73 27.62
C THR A 292 5.96 -24.23 26.45
N ASN A 293 4.77 -24.79 26.26
CA ASN A 293 3.85 -24.36 25.21
C ASN A 293 3.34 -22.94 25.46
N ASN A 294 3.06 -22.56 26.72
CA ASN A 294 2.65 -21.19 27.06
C ASN A 294 3.74 -20.17 26.75
N ARG A 295 5.01 -20.54 26.94
CA ARG A 295 6.16 -19.72 26.54
C ARG A 295 6.25 -19.56 25.02
N GLN A 296 6.00 -20.62 24.26
CA GLN A 296 5.94 -20.54 22.79
C GLN A 296 4.80 -19.61 22.35
N LEU A 297 3.59 -19.81 22.87
CA LEU A 297 2.44 -18.96 22.59
C LEU A 297 2.72 -17.49 22.91
N PHE A 298 3.35 -17.19 24.05
CA PHE A 298 3.74 -15.84 24.40
C PHE A 298 4.73 -15.22 23.40
N ASN A 299 5.71 -15.99 22.92
CA ASN A 299 6.65 -15.53 21.89
C ASN A 299 5.94 -15.24 20.56
N ASP A 300 4.96 -16.05 20.18
CA ASP A 300 4.19 -15.85 18.94
C ASP A 300 3.26 -14.63 19.03
N VAL A 301 2.64 -14.41 20.19
CA VAL A 301 1.90 -13.16 20.49
C VAL A 301 2.81 -11.95 20.39
N HIS A 302 4.06 -12.05 20.86
CA HIS A 302 5.04 -10.96 20.71
C HIS A 302 5.43 -10.74 19.24
N ARG A 303 5.56 -11.79 18.43
CA ARG A 303 5.80 -11.68 16.98
C ARG A 303 4.64 -10.98 16.27
N ILE A 304 3.41 -11.36 16.61
CA ILE A 304 2.17 -10.70 16.14
C ILE A 304 2.20 -9.20 16.41
N ARG A 305 2.62 -8.78 17.62
CA ARG A 305 2.75 -7.36 17.97
C ARG A 305 3.81 -6.64 17.14
N LEU A 306 4.95 -7.28 16.89
CA LEU A 306 6.01 -6.69 16.07
C LEU A 306 5.53 -6.47 14.63
N ILE A 307 4.81 -7.44 14.06
CA ILE A 307 4.17 -7.31 12.75
C ILE A 307 3.11 -6.20 12.77
N GLY A 308 2.27 -6.15 13.81
CA GLY A 308 1.28 -5.09 13.99
C GLY A 308 1.92 -3.69 13.99
N ARG A 309 3.07 -3.53 14.67
CA ARG A 309 3.82 -2.26 14.66
C ARG A 309 4.34 -1.89 13.28
N VAL A 310 4.85 -2.85 12.51
CA VAL A 310 5.29 -2.62 11.11
C VAL A 310 4.12 -2.17 10.24
N LEU A 311 2.92 -2.71 10.51
CA LEU A 311 1.68 -2.38 9.80
C LEU A 311 0.96 -1.14 10.37
N ASN A 312 1.54 -0.48 11.38
CA ASN A 312 0.93 0.64 12.10
C ASN A 312 -0.46 0.31 12.70
N LEU A 313 -0.68 -0.96 13.05
CA LEU A 313 -1.85 -1.42 13.78
C LEU A 313 -1.54 -1.34 15.27
N SER A 314 -2.25 -0.47 16.00
CA SER A 314 -2.12 -0.38 17.45
C SER A 314 -2.85 -1.56 18.10
N VAL A 315 -2.18 -2.71 18.19
CA VAL A 315 -2.62 -3.79 19.07
C VAL A 315 -2.20 -3.42 20.48
N THR A 316 -3.06 -2.69 21.18
CA THR A 316 -2.87 -2.37 22.59
C THR A 316 -2.90 -3.67 23.38
N ASN A 317 -1.79 -3.98 24.04
CA ASN A 317 -1.66 -5.16 24.86
C ASN A 317 -1.63 -4.72 26.31
N ARG A 318 -2.63 -5.15 27.08
CA ARG A 318 -2.75 -4.86 28.51
C ARG A 318 -1.53 -5.27 29.35
N TYR A 319 -0.73 -6.23 28.88
CA TYR A 319 0.48 -6.73 29.56
C TYR A 319 1.79 -6.02 29.19
N THR A 320 1.81 -5.24 28.11
CA THR A 320 3.06 -4.57 27.66
C THR A 320 2.91 -3.07 27.47
N ASP A 321 1.70 -2.62 27.15
CA ASP A 321 1.34 -1.22 27.28
C ASP A 321 0.91 -1.07 28.74
N ARG A 322 1.71 -0.33 29.51
CA ARG A 322 1.51 -0.10 30.95
C ARG A 322 0.05 0.29 31.13
N ASP A 323 -0.75 -0.60 31.74
CA ASP A 323 -2.16 -0.30 32.02
C ASP A 323 -2.15 1.01 32.83
N PRO A 324 -2.87 2.06 32.42
CA PRO A 324 -2.95 3.30 33.20
C PRO A 324 -3.45 3.04 34.63
N ASP A 325 -4.13 1.91 34.85
CA ASP A 325 -4.58 1.46 36.17
C ASP A 325 -3.50 0.73 36.98
N CYS A 326 -2.34 0.41 36.40
CA CYS A 326 -1.20 -0.11 37.16
C CYS A 326 -0.57 1.04 37.96
N PRO A 327 -0.62 1.01 39.31
CA PRO A 327 -0.11 2.09 40.13
C PRO A 327 1.37 2.33 39.80
N GLU A 328 1.67 3.59 39.49
CA GLU A 328 3.01 4.02 39.09
C GLU A 328 3.92 3.96 40.31
N THR A 329 4.48 2.77 40.59
CA THR A 329 5.26 2.46 41.80
C THR A 329 4.53 2.86 43.08
N ALA A 330 3.80 1.92 43.70
CA ALA A 330 3.34 2.11 45.06
C ALA A 330 4.54 2.58 45.92
N PRO A 331 4.50 3.79 46.52
CA PRO A 331 5.53 4.21 47.45
C PRO A 331 5.61 3.16 48.56
N LYS A 332 6.85 2.82 48.97
CA LYS A 332 7.17 1.84 50.01
C LYS A 332 6.09 1.81 51.10
N ALA A 333 5.46 0.64 51.24
CA ALA A 333 4.30 0.37 52.08
C ALA A 333 4.26 1.21 53.37
N VAL A 334 3.35 2.18 53.43
CA VAL A 334 2.86 2.70 54.70
C VAL A 334 1.78 1.72 55.16
N LEU A 335 2.01 1.08 56.31
CA LEU A 335 1.07 0.19 57.00
C LEU A 335 -0.24 0.94 57.27
N VAL A 336 -1.27 0.68 56.45
CA VAL A 336 -2.64 1.12 56.73
C VAL A 336 -3.44 -0.09 57.20
N PRO A 337 -4.19 0.01 58.32
CA PRO A 337 -4.89 -1.12 58.91
C PRO A 337 -6.09 -1.55 58.05
N VAL A 338 -6.18 -2.87 57.88
CA VAL A 338 -7.16 -3.64 57.11
C VAL A 338 -8.53 -3.56 57.78
N ASN A 339 -9.55 -3.01 57.10
CA ASN A 339 -10.97 -3.27 57.33
C ASN A 339 -11.83 -2.63 56.22
N ALA A 340 -11.83 -3.22 55.02
CA ALA A 340 -12.89 -3.03 54.03
C ALA A 340 -12.86 -4.20 53.04
N ALA A 341 -14.02 -4.80 52.78
CA ALA A 341 -14.20 -5.91 51.85
C ALA A 341 -13.68 -5.52 50.45
N SER A 342 -12.50 -6.01 50.09
CA SER A 342 -11.85 -5.74 48.82
C SER A 342 -12.53 -6.55 47.71
N SER A 343 -12.93 -5.86 46.64
CA SER A 343 -13.07 -6.44 45.30
C SER A 343 -11.85 -7.34 44.99
N PRO A 344 -12.00 -8.40 44.17
CA PRO A 344 -10.88 -9.29 43.84
C PRO A 344 -9.74 -8.42 43.32
N VAL A 345 -8.67 -8.35 44.11
CA VAL A 345 -7.44 -7.61 43.77
C VAL A 345 -7.03 -8.11 42.40
N ALA A 346 -7.17 -7.25 41.38
CA ALA A 346 -6.66 -7.53 40.05
C ALA A 346 -5.22 -8.01 40.24
N SER A 347 -5.00 -9.28 39.90
CA SER A 347 -3.91 -10.05 40.45
C SER A 347 -2.58 -9.36 40.15
N ASP A 348 -1.92 -8.95 41.23
CA ASP A 348 -0.72 -8.10 41.38
C ASP A 348 0.51 -8.52 40.52
N TRP A 349 0.41 -9.61 39.75
CA TRP A 349 1.42 -10.11 38.83
C TRP A 349 1.32 -9.54 37.42
N ILE A 350 0.17 -8.96 37.02
CA ILE A 350 -0.08 -8.43 35.67
C ILE A 350 0.76 -7.17 35.38
N CYS A 351 1.04 -6.35 36.40
CA CYS A 351 1.73 -5.06 36.24
C CYS A 351 3.27 -5.17 36.22
N ASP A 352 3.85 -6.34 36.52
CA ASP A 352 5.30 -6.54 36.54
C ASP A 352 5.72 -7.59 35.49
N GLN A 353 6.39 -7.14 34.44
CA GLN A 353 6.87 -7.99 33.35
C GLN A 353 7.84 -9.08 33.84
N LYS A 354 8.55 -8.84 34.95
CA LYS A 354 9.38 -9.86 35.60
C LYS A 354 8.51 -10.93 36.27
N ARG A 355 7.42 -10.55 36.94
CA ARG A 355 6.45 -11.51 37.51
C ARG A 355 5.72 -12.31 36.44
N ILE A 356 5.39 -11.71 35.29
CA ILE A 356 4.82 -12.45 34.15
C ILE A 356 5.80 -13.52 33.66
N ARG A 357 7.07 -13.15 33.46
CA ARG A 357 8.10 -14.11 33.08
C ARG A 357 8.28 -15.20 34.13
N ASP A 358 8.36 -14.82 35.41
CA ASP A 358 8.47 -15.77 36.53
C ASP A 358 7.25 -16.70 36.64
N SER A 359 6.06 -16.25 36.24
CA SER A 359 4.83 -17.05 36.25
C SER A 359 4.77 -18.00 35.04
N LEU A 360 5.34 -17.58 33.91
CA LEU A 360 5.46 -18.40 32.69
C LEU A 360 6.61 -19.40 32.76
N GLU A 361 7.67 -19.06 33.49
CA GLU A 361 8.80 -19.93 33.71
C GLU A 361 8.50 -20.89 34.87
N ILE A 362 8.97 -22.12 34.70
CA ILE A 362 9.00 -23.07 35.79
C ILE A 362 10.31 -22.89 36.52
N LYS A 363 10.24 -22.51 37.79
CA LYS A 363 11.41 -22.56 38.67
C LYS A 363 11.64 -24.02 39.04
N VAL A 364 12.63 -24.62 38.40
CA VAL A 364 13.16 -25.92 38.80
C VAL A 364 14.08 -25.69 40.00
N PRO A 365 14.00 -26.48 41.06
CA PRO A 365 13.20 -27.70 41.22
C PRO A 365 11.78 -27.45 41.78
N MET A 366 10.75 -27.75 40.95
CA MET A 366 9.36 -27.82 41.45
C MET A 366 9.25 -28.93 42.50
N LEU A 367 8.61 -28.61 43.63
CA LEU A 367 8.36 -29.47 44.79
C LEU A 367 9.55 -29.73 45.73
N GLN A 368 10.71 -29.06 45.57
CA GLN A 368 11.69 -29.11 46.65
C GLN A 368 11.22 -28.22 47.81
N PRO A 369 11.41 -28.68 49.06
CA PRO A 369 11.31 -27.77 50.19
C PRO A 369 12.16 -26.55 49.88
N VAL A 370 11.59 -25.35 50.04
CA VAL A 370 12.42 -24.15 50.10
C VAL A 370 13.23 -24.30 51.38
N VAL A 371 14.42 -24.88 51.26
CA VAL A 371 15.38 -24.86 52.34
C VAL A 371 15.84 -23.42 52.40
N ASN A 372 15.22 -22.63 53.29
CA ASN A 372 15.70 -21.29 53.59
C ASN A 372 17.07 -21.41 54.26
N GLU A 373 18.11 -21.60 53.45
CA GLU A 373 19.49 -21.55 53.88
C GLU A 373 19.86 -20.08 54.13
N GLY A 374 19.50 -19.60 55.30
CA GLY A 374 20.20 -18.48 55.93
C GLY A 374 19.39 -17.22 56.19
N LYS A 375 19.44 -16.85 57.48
CA LYS A 375 19.24 -15.51 58.05
C LYS A 375 17.78 -15.07 58.17
N ASP A 376 17.06 -15.69 59.10
CA ASP A 376 16.52 -15.00 60.28
C ASP A 376 16.00 -16.09 61.23
N LYS A 377 16.68 -16.29 62.36
CA LYS A 377 16.47 -17.43 63.28
C LYS A 377 15.37 -17.21 64.33
N ASP A 378 14.70 -16.06 64.33
CA ASP A 378 13.85 -15.63 65.47
C ASP A 378 12.34 -15.62 65.18
N LYS A 379 11.89 -16.30 64.12
CA LYS A 379 10.48 -16.62 63.98
C LYS A 379 10.34 -18.11 63.75
N ASP A 380 9.59 -18.75 64.65
CA ASP A 380 9.09 -20.13 64.53
C ASP A 380 8.11 -20.25 63.34
N ASP A 381 8.54 -19.80 62.16
CA ASP A 381 7.81 -19.95 60.92
C ASP A 381 7.98 -21.40 60.47
N ASP A 382 7.04 -22.20 60.99
CA ASP A 382 6.61 -23.53 60.57
C ASP A 382 7.17 -23.89 59.19
N PHE A 383 8.18 -24.78 59.19
CA PHE A 383 8.87 -25.30 58.02
C PHE A 383 7.95 -26.32 57.31
N SER A 384 6.75 -25.89 56.95
CA SER A 384 5.74 -26.74 56.34
C SER A 384 5.92 -26.71 54.83
N LEU A 385 6.50 -27.78 54.29
CA LEU A 385 6.32 -28.13 52.88
C LEU A 385 4.81 -28.29 52.63
N HIS A 386 4.15 -27.25 52.16
CA HIS A 386 2.73 -27.34 51.84
C HIS A 386 2.56 -27.78 50.39
N PRO A 387 2.13 -29.03 50.11
CA PRO A 387 1.77 -29.47 48.76
C PRO A 387 0.61 -28.63 48.19
N GLU A 388 -0.14 -27.94 49.05
CA GLU A 388 -1.10 -26.89 48.70
C GLU A 388 -0.48 -25.77 47.85
N GLY A 389 0.81 -25.48 48.02
CA GLY A 389 1.53 -24.46 47.25
C GLY A 389 1.65 -24.79 45.77
N VAL A 390 1.79 -26.07 45.41
CA VAL A 390 1.89 -26.51 44.00
C VAL A 390 0.55 -26.47 43.30
N ILE A 391 -0.53 -26.74 44.04
CA ILE A 391 -1.90 -26.58 43.53
C ILE A 391 -2.18 -25.10 43.26
N LYS A 392 -1.81 -24.22 44.19
CA LYS A 392 -1.93 -22.76 44.01
C LYS A 392 -1.12 -22.29 42.81
N ASP A 393 0.14 -22.73 42.66
CA ASP A 393 0.98 -22.38 41.51
C ASP A 393 0.39 -22.90 40.18
N GLY A 394 -0.12 -24.13 40.16
CA GLY A 394 -0.80 -24.72 39.01
C GLY A 394 -2.03 -23.91 38.58
N PHE A 395 -2.87 -23.49 39.52
CA PHE A 395 -4.03 -22.62 39.22
C PHE A 395 -3.62 -21.23 38.75
N VAL A 396 -2.55 -20.64 39.33
CA VAL A 396 -2.00 -19.36 38.85
C VAL A 396 -1.50 -19.48 37.42
N LYS A 397 -0.82 -20.57 37.06
CA LYS A 397 -0.36 -20.84 35.68
C LYS A 397 -1.52 -21.05 34.70
N ILE A 398 -2.58 -21.75 35.12
CA ILE A 398 -3.80 -21.90 34.30
C ILE A 398 -4.49 -20.55 34.11
N ALA A 399 -4.58 -19.72 35.15
CA ALA A 399 -5.17 -18.38 35.06
C ALA A 399 -4.35 -17.49 34.11
N ALA A 400 -3.03 -17.50 34.23
CA ALA A 400 -2.14 -16.76 33.32
C ALA A 400 -2.28 -17.22 31.87
N TYR A 401 -2.47 -18.53 31.64
CA TYR A 401 -2.74 -19.06 30.30
C TYR A 401 -4.05 -18.56 29.71
N GLN A 402 -5.16 -18.59 30.47
CA GLN A 402 -6.46 -18.12 29.96
C GLN A 402 -6.39 -16.68 29.46
N ASP A 403 -5.56 -15.87 30.11
CA ASP A 403 -5.33 -14.49 29.76
C ASP A 403 -4.52 -14.33 28.47
N ILE A 404 -3.40 -15.05 28.36
CA ILE A 404 -2.57 -15.10 27.14
C ILE A 404 -3.37 -15.64 25.96
N ARG A 405 -4.22 -16.64 26.19
CA ARG A 405 -5.13 -17.21 25.20
C ARG A 405 -6.09 -16.15 24.66
N ALA A 406 -6.78 -15.42 25.55
CA ALA A 406 -7.71 -14.37 25.14
C ALA A 406 -7.01 -13.31 24.28
N MET A 407 -5.79 -12.92 24.66
CA MET A 407 -4.97 -11.99 23.90
C MET A 407 -4.55 -12.55 22.53
N ALA A 408 -4.11 -13.81 22.48
CA ALA A 408 -3.67 -14.46 21.25
C ALA A 408 -4.82 -14.54 20.22
N LEU A 409 -6.02 -14.90 20.68
CA LEU A 409 -7.23 -14.95 19.84
C LEU A 409 -7.62 -13.56 19.34
N TYR A 410 -7.62 -12.56 20.22
CA TYR A 410 -7.91 -11.17 19.83
C TYR A 410 -6.90 -10.63 18.81
N GLY A 411 -5.60 -10.87 19.03
CA GLY A 411 -4.54 -10.48 18.09
C GLY A 411 -4.69 -11.17 16.74
N ARG A 412 -5.05 -12.46 16.73
CA ARG A 412 -5.33 -13.23 15.51
C ARG A 412 -6.53 -12.64 14.74
N GLU A 413 -7.63 -12.31 15.40
CA GLU A 413 -8.82 -11.74 14.74
C GLU A 413 -8.53 -10.39 14.08
N ILE A 414 -7.80 -9.50 14.76
CA ILE A 414 -7.37 -8.21 14.18
C ILE A 414 -6.51 -8.45 12.94
N ILE A 415 -5.55 -9.37 13.04
CA ILE A 415 -4.67 -9.72 11.93
C ILE A 415 -5.46 -10.28 10.75
N LEU A 416 -6.37 -11.22 10.98
CA LEU A 416 -7.18 -11.84 9.93
C LEU A 416 -8.10 -10.82 9.28
N SER A 417 -8.68 -9.90 10.05
CA SER A 417 -9.47 -8.78 9.53
C SER A 417 -8.62 -7.88 8.62
N PHE A 418 -7.40 -7.55 9.05
CA PHE A 418 -6.48 -6.75 8.24
C PHE A 418 -6.02 -7.48 6.97
N VAL A 419 -5.67 -8.76 7.07
CA VAL A 419 -5.35 -9.62 5.93
C VAL A 419 -6.52 -9.67 4.96
N GLY A 420 -7.74 -9.89 5.46
CA GLY A 420 -8.96 -9.86 4.67
C GLY A 420 -9.19 -8.52 3.97
N ALA A 421 -8.90 -7.41 4.65
CA ALA A 421 -8.98 -6.08 4.04
C ALA A 421 -7.91 -5.88 2.95
N LEU A 422 -6.66 -6.33 3.18
CA LEU A 422 -5.60 -6.24 2.19
C LEU A 422 -5.87 -7.10 0.96
N THR A 423 -6.30 -8.35 1.15
CA THR A 423 -6.60 -9.29 0.06
C THR A 423 -7.88 -8.91 -0.67
N GLY A 424 -8.88 -8.36 0.05
CA GLY A 424 -10.14 -7.91 -0.52
C GLY A 424 -10.04 -6.58 -1.25
N PHE A 425 -9.31 -5.58 -0.73
CA PHE A 425 -9.33 -4.23 -1.31
C PHE A 425 -8.04 -3.85 -2.03
N VAL A 426 -6.88 -4.11 -1.42
CA VAL A 426 -5.61 -3.55 -1.91
C VAL A 426 -5.04 -4.41 -3.04
N LEU A 427 -5.03 -5.73 -2.86
CA LEU A 427 -4.41 -6.66 -3.80
C LEU A 427 -5.06 -6.62 -5.20
N PRO A 428 -6.41 -6.65 -5.32
CA PRO A 428 -7.07 -6.55 -6.63
C PRO A 428 -6.75 -5.24 -7.36
N VAL A 429 -6.64 -4.12 -6.64
CA VAL A 429 -6.28 -2.82 -7.22
C VAL A 429 -4.86 -2.81 -7.76
N VAL A 430 -3.91 -3.34 -6.99
CA VAL A 430 -2.50 -3.42 -7.42
C VAL A 430 -2.36 -4.35 -8.63
N TYR A 431 -3.07 -5.48 -8.65
CA TYR A 431 -3.08 -6.41 -9.78
C TYR A 431 -3.72 -5.81 -11.04
N ALA A 432 -4.84 -5.10 -10.91
CA ALA A 432 -5.47 -4.42 -12.03
C ALA A 432 -4.58 -3.30 -12.60
N TRP A 433 -3.91 -2.53 -11.73
CA TRP A 433 -2.94 -1.53 -12.16
C TRP A 433 -1.75 -2.18 -12.89
N LEU A 434 -1.22 -3.29 -12.38
CA LEU A 434 -0.17 -4.05 -13.08
C LEU A 434 -0.62 -4.50 -14.47
N GLY A 435 -1.87 -5.01 -14.59
CA GLY A 435 -2.49 -5.36 -15.86
C GLY A 435 -2.56 -4.17 -16.82
N ALA A 436 -2.97 -2.99 -16.34
CA ALA A 436 -2.99 -1.77 -17.13
C ALA A 436 -1.60 -1.33 -17.61
N CYS A 437 -0.58 -1.43 -16.75
CA CYS A 437 0.81 -1.17 -17.15
C CYS A 437 1.26 -2.12 -18.27
N ALA A 438 0.94 -3.42 -18.17
CA ALA A 438 1.28 -4.38 -19.21
C ALA A 438 0.55 -4.09 -20.54
N ALA A 439 -0.72 -3.69 -20.49
CA ALA A 439 -1.49 -3.30 -21.67
C ALA A 439 -0.91 -2.05 -22.35
N ILE A 440 -0.58 -1.01 -21.57
CA ILE A 440 0.02 0.23 -22.07
C ILE A 440 1.39 -0.04 -22.69
N LEU A 441 2.25 -0.83 -22.03
CA LEU A 441 3.57 -1.17 -22.58
C LEU A 441 3.45 -1.95 -23.90
N ARG A 442 2.49 -2.89 -24.00
CA ARG A 442 2.22 -3.61 -25.25
C ARG A 442 1.70 -2.66 -26.34
N LYS A 443 0.78 -1.77 -26.00
CA LYS A 443 0.23 -0.77 -26.93
C LYS A 443 1.32 0.15 -27.47
N ILE A 444 2.14 0.74 -26.58
CA ILE A 444 3.25 1.61 -26.98
C ILE A 444 4.25 0.85 -27.85
N LYS A 445 4.55 -0.42 -27.56
CA LYS A 445 5.43 -1.25 -28.41
C LYS A 445 4.90 -1.34 -29.84
N ILE A 446 3.63 -1.70 -30.01
CA ILE A 446 2.98 -1.82 -31.33
C ILE A 446 2.91 -0.46 -32.05
N GLU A 447 2.60 0.61 -31.32
CA GLU A 447 2.56 1.97 -31.88
C GLU A 447 3.94 2.49 -32.28
N CYS A 448 5.01 2.09 -31.58
CA CYS A 448 6.38 2.40 -31.94
C CYS A 448 6.83 1.62 -33.19
N GLU A 449 6.50 0.33 -33.28
CA GLU A 449 6.79 -0.51 -34.46
C GLU A 449 6.09 0.04 -35.71
N THR A 450 4.89 0.59 -35.55
CA THR A 450 4.10 1.16 -36.66
C THR A 450 4.30 2.66 -36.89
N SER A 451 5.17 3.33 -36.10
CA SER A 451 5.39 4.79 -36.16
C SER A 451 4.12 5.65 -36.01
N ARG A 452 3.11 5.16 -35.27
CA ARG A 452 1.81 5.84 -35.03
C ARG A 452 1.69 6.45 -33.65
N PHE A 453 2.77 6.49 -32.88
CA PHE A 453 2.72 6.99 -31.51
C PHE A 453 2.48 8.51 -31.47
N HIS A 454 1.34 8.91 -30.92
CA HIS A 454 1.01 10.33 -30.72
C HIS A 454 1.23 10.74 -29.25
N PRO A 455 2.14 11.69 -28.96
CA PRO A 455 2.54 11.99 -27.58
C PRO A 455 1.41 12.58 -26.73
N GLU A 456 0.58 13.47 -27.29
CA GLU A 456 -0.49 14.13 -26.54
C GLU A 456 -1.69 13.21 -26.25
N TYR A 457 -2.27 12.59 -27.28
CA TYR A 457 -3.37 11.64 -27.11
C TYR A 457 -3.00 10.45 -26.22
N SER A 458 -1.76 9.95 -26.33
CA SER A 458 -1.29 8.83 -25.50
C SER A 458 -1.28 9.19 -24.01
N LYS A 459 -0.92 10.44 -23.65
CA LYS A 459 -0.86 10.85 -22.24
C LYS A 459 -2.25 10.85 -21.58
N VAL A 460 -3.26 11.36 -22.26
CA VAL A 460 -4.64 11.41 -21.75
C VAL A 460 -5.23 10.00 -21.73
N GLY A 461 -5.10 9.24 -22.82
CA GLY A 461 -5.64 7.88 -22.93
C GLY A 461 -5.00 6.89 -21.96
N ASN A 462 -3.69 6.97 -21.72
CA ASN A 462 -3.04 6.07 -20.75
C ASN A 462 -3.43 6.41 -19.31
N ARG A 463 -3.70 7.70 -19.00
CA ARG A 463 -4.18 8.11 -17.68
C ARG A 463 -5.61 7.64 -17.41
N SER A 464 -6.50 7.75 -18.40
CA SER A 464 -7.85 7.22 -18.26
C SER A 464 -7.82 5.70 -18.09
N HIS A 465 -7.02 4.98 -18.88
CA HIS A 465 -6.90 3.51 -18.77
C HIS A 465 -6.43 3.05 -17.38
N VAL A 466 -5.43 3.71 -16.79
CA VAL A 466 -4.98 3.39 -15.41
C VAL A 466 -6.06 3.68 -14.39
N THR A 467 -6.76 4.82 -14.52
CA THR A 467 -7.85 5.20 -13.60
C THR A 467 -9.00 4.19 -13.66
N CYS A 468 -9.39 3.80 -14.88
CA CYS A 468 -10.39 2.76 -15.13
C CYS A 468 -9.98 1.41 -14.52
N ALA A 469 -8.72 0.99 -14.69
CA ALA A 469 -8.23 -0.25 -14.11
C ALA A 469 -8.26 -0.25 -12.58
N ILE A 470 -7.95 0.88 -11.94
CA ILE A 470 -8.06 1.04 -10.48
C ILE A 470 -9.52 0.87 -10.03
N ILE A 471 -10.47 1.53 -10.70
CA ILE A 471 -11.91 1.42 -10.40
C ILE A 471 -12.38 -0.03 -10.53
N VAL A 472 -11.97 -0.70 -11.61
CA VAL A 472 -12.28 -2.13 -11.85
C VAL A 472 -11.67 -3.01 -10.76
N GLY A 473 -10.43 -2.76 -10.34
CA GLY A 473 -9.79 -3.47 -9.23
C GLY A 473 -10.55 -3.29 -7.91
N ILE A 474 -11.01 -2.08 -7.59
CA ILE A 474 -11.85 -1.81 -6.40
C ILE A 474 -13.16 -2.59 -6.49
N ALA A 475 -13.83 -2.56 -7.65
CA ALA A 475 -15.09 -3.27 -7.85
C ALA A 475 -14.92 -4.79 -7.68
N ILE A 476 -13.91 -5.39 -8.31
CA ILE A 476 -13.61 -6.82 -8.18
C ILE A 476 -13.28 -7.19 -6.73
N GLY A 477 -12.57 -6.30 -6.03
CA GLY A 477 -12.26 -6.48 -4.61
C GLY A 477 -13.50 -6.52 -3.72
N LEU A 478 -14.43 -5.58 -3.94
CA LEU A 478 -15.72 -5.52 -3.24
C LEU A 478 -16.60 -6.74 -3.52
N PHE A 479 -16.52 -7.31 -4.73
CA PHE A 479 -17.33 -8.45 -5.17
C PHE A 479 -16.56 -9.78 -5.17
N SER A 480 -15.50 -9.91 -4.37
CA SER A 480 -14.62 -11.09 -4.45
C SER A 480 -15.35 -12.41 -4.17
N ASP A 481 -16.34 -12.40 -3.28
CA ASP A 481 -17.16 -13.58 -2.94
C ASP A 481 -18.04 -14.03 -4.12
N LEU A 482 -18.52 -13.09 -4.94
CA LEU A 482 -19.30 -13.39 -6.15
C LEU A 482 -18.43 -14.07 -7.22
N VAL A 483 -17.14 -13.70 -7.28
CA VAL A 483 -16.17 -14.26 -8.23
C VAL A 483 -15.72 -15.66 -7.83
N GLN A 484 -15.65 -15.97 -6.53
CA GLN A 484 -15.26 -17.29 -6.01
C GLN A 484 -16.22 -18.43 -6.40
N GLY A 485 -17.46 -18.12 -6.79
CA GLY A 485 -18.40 -19.11 -7.33
C GLY A 485 -17.95 -19.75 -8.65
N GLY A 486 -17.03 -19.10 -9.38
CA GLY A 486 -16.37 -19.65 -10.57
C GLY A 486 -15.13 -20.46 -10.20
N LYS A 487 -15.29 -21.77 -9.97
CA LYS A 487 -14.27 -22.72 -9.46
C LYS A 487 -12.89 -22.76 -10.15
N ASN A 488 -12.66 -22.03 -11.25
CA ASN A 488 -11.46 -22.19 -12.08
C ASN A 488 -10.57 -20.95 -12.22
N ILE A 489 -10.96 -19.77 -11.72
CA ILE A 489 -10.17 -18.54 -11.91
C ILE A 489 -10.00 -17.79 -10.59
N SER A 490 -8.73 -17.57 -10.21
CA SER A 490 -8.39 -16.75 -9.04
C SER A 490 -8.90 -15.32 -9.21
N PRO A 491 -9.60 -14.72 -8.22
CA PRO A 491 -10.09 -13.33 -8.29
C PRO A 491 -9.00 -12.30 -8.64
N LEU A 492 -7.77 -12.53 -8.18
CA LEU A 492 -6.61 -11.69 -8.49
C LEU A 492 -6.19 -11.78 -9.96
N GLY A 493 -6.29 -12.98 -10.53
CA GLY A 493 -6.10 -13.20 -11.96
C GLY A 493 -7.17 -12.48 -12.79
N VAL A 494 -8.43 -12.53 -12.34
CA VAL A 494 -9.51 -11.75 -12.95
C VAL A 494 -9.22 -10.25 -12.88
N ALA A 495 -8.78 -9.73 -11.73
CA ALA A 495 -8.42 -8.33 -11.57
C ALA A 495 -7.30 -7.90 -12.53
N PHE A 496 -6.25 -8.71 -12.66
CA PHE A 496 -5.18 -8.46 -13.62
C PHE A 496 -5.68 -8.43 -15.07
N VAL A 497 -6.46 -9.44 -15.48
CA VAL A 497 -7.00 -9.52 -16.85
C VAL A 497 -7.96 -8.37 -17.13
N ALA A 498 -8.81 -8.01 -16.15
CA ALA A 498 -9.74 -6.91 -16.26
C ALA A 498 -9.00 -5.56 -16.35
N GLY A 499 -7.91 -5.37 -15.61
CA GLY A 499 -7.05 -4.19 -15.76
C GLY A 499 -6.29 -4.15 -17.09
N TYR A 500 -5.89 -5.33 -17.62
CA TYR A 500 -5.22 -5.46 -18.91
C TYR A 500 -6.15 -5.16 -20.09
N ALA A 501 -7.39 -5.62 -20.02
CA ALA A 501 -8.40 -5.48 -21.07
C ALA A 501 -9.60 -4.66 -20.56
N SER A 502 -9.34 -3.51 -19.94
CA SER A 502 -10.37 -2.71 -19.25
C SER A 502 -11.55 -2.35 -20.16
N ASP A 503 -11.29 -1.98 -21.42
CA ASP A 503 -12.35 -1.68 -22.39
C ASP A 503 -13.29 -2.87 -22.64
N LYS A 504 -12.73 -4.10 -22.73
CA LYS A 504 -13.53 -5.32 -22.94
C LYS A 504 -14.29 -5.71 -21.67
N PHE A 505 -13.71 -5.43 -20.51
CA PHE A 505 -14.37 -5.63 -19.23
C PHE A 505 -15.57 -4.70 -19.07
N PHE A 506 -15.44 -3.40 -19.37
CA PHE A 506 -16.58 -2.48 -19.34
C PHE A 506 -17.68 -2.88 -20.32
N TYR A 507 -17.33 -3.29 -21.54
CA TYR A 507 -18.33 -3.82 -22.48
C TYR A 507 -19.09 -5.03 -21.92
N PHE A 508 -18.42 -5.90 -21.16
CA PHE A 508 -19.08 -7.00 -20.46
C PHE A 508 -19.99 -6.50 -19.34
N VAL A 509 -19.54 -5.53 -18.54
CA VAL A 509 -20.35 -4.91 -17.47
C VAL A 509 -21.59 -4.23 -18.06
N ASP A 510 -21.45 -3.45 -19.12
CA ASP A 510 -22.56 -2.78 -19.80
C ASP A 510 -23.59 -3.80 -20.28
N ARG A 511 -23.14 -4.89 -20.91
CA ARG A 511 -24.02 -5.99 -21.32
C ARG A 511 -24.73 -6.66 -20.15
N LEU A 512 -24.07 -6.78 -18.99
CA LEU A 512 -24.66 -7.34 -17.79
C LEU A 512 -25.68 -6.38 -17.17
N VAL A 513 -25.39 -5.08 -17.17
CA VAL A 513 -26.31 -4.00 -16.75
C VAL A 513 -27.56 -3.99 -17.64
N ASP A 514 -27.41 -4.13 -18.96
CA ASP A 514 -28.54 -4.21 -19.90
C ASP A 514 -29.45 -5.42 -19.66
N VAL A 515 -28.86 -6.55 -19.22
CA VAL A 515 -29.62 -7.77 -18.92
C VAL A 515 -30.34 -7.67 -17.57
N ILE A 516 -29.70 -7.10 -16.55
CA ILE A 516 -30.27 -6.97 -15.19
C ILE A 516 -31.28 -5.83 -15.13
N PHE A 517 -31.00 -4.74 -15.82
CA PHE A 517 -31.84 -3.55 -15.91
C PHE A 517 -32.21 -3.33 -17.37
N PRO A 518 -33.11 -4.16 -17.96
CA PRO A 518 -33.61 -3.91 -19.28
C PRO A 518 -34.17 -2.50 -19.31
N SER A 519 -33.53 -1.61 -20.06
CA SER A 519 -34.04 -0.27 -20.26
C SER A 519 -35.47 -0.44 -20.77
N ARG A 520 -36.45 -0.05 -19.96
CA ARG A 520 -37.84 0.11 -20.43
C ARG A 520 -37.74 1.10 -21.57
N GLN A 521 -37.65 0.60 -22.80
CA GLN A 521 -37.97 1.41 -23.97
C GLN A 521 -39.40 1.87 -23.72
N ALA A 522 -39.54 3.13 -23.34
CA ALA A 522 -40.82 3.81 -23.34
C ALA A 522 -41.40 3.58 -24.74
N GLY A 523 -42.54 2.90 -24.78
CA GLY A 523 -43.08 2.34 -26.01
C GLY A 523 -43.12 3.34 -27.15
N SER A 524 -42.34 3.07 -28.19
CA SER A 524 -42.78 3.39 -29.54
C SER A 524 -43.99 2.50 -29.81
N GLY A 525 -45.18 3.05 -29.60
CA GLY A 525 -46.43 2.41 -30.02
C GLY A 525 -46.36 2.06 -31.51
N PRO A 526 -47.17 1.08 -31.95
CA PRO A 526 -47.22 0.69 -33.36
C PRO A 526 -47.75 1.89 -34.17
N VAL A 527 -46.86 2.59 -34.87
CA VAL A 527 -47.26 3.49 -35.94
C VAL A 527 -47.72 2.59 -37.09
N ALA A 528 -49.04 2.45 -37.15
CA ALA A 528 -49.74 1.89 -38.28
C ALA A 528 -49.46 2.74 -39.53
N THR A 529 -49.06 2.05 -40.60
CA THR A 529 -49.36 2.28 -42.02
C THR A 529 -49.27 3.70 -42.58
N ASP A 530 -48.40 3.90 -43.56
CA ASP A 530 -48.91 4.32 -44.88
C ASP A 530 -48.03 3.83 -46.05
N GLU A 531 -48.67 3.09 -46.95
CA GLU A 531 -48.17 2.72 -48.28
C GLU A 531 -48.37 3.91 -49.23
N ARG A 532 -47.29 4.49 -49.79
CA ARG A 532 -47.33 5.02 -51.17
C ARG A 532 -45.96 5.35 -51.76
N SER A 533 -45.50 4.45 -52.62
CA SER A 533 -45.08 4.71 -54.01
C SER A 533 -44.50 6.08 -54.38
N THR A 534 -43.18 6.15 -54.62
CA THR A 534 -42.67 6.63 -55.91
C THR A 534 -41.26 6.13 -56.23
N THR A 535 -41.16 5.62 -57.45
CA THR A 535 -40.02 5.14 -58.24
C THR A 535 -38.88 6.14 -58.45
N ALA A 536 -37.63 5.66 -58.48
CA ALA A 536 -36.64 6.07 -59.48
C ALA A 536 -35.49 5.04 -59.59
N THR A 537 -35.44 4.38 -60.75
CA THR A 537 -34.41 3.46 -61.22
C THR A 537 -33.30 4.26 -61.92
N VAL A 538 -32.01 4.07 -61.56
CA VAL A 538 -30.91 4.25 -62.53
C VAL A 538 -29.82 3.20 -62.28
N THR A 539 -29.58 2.49 -63.37
CA THR A 539 -28.63 1.42 -63.69
C THR A 539 -27.16 1.85 -63.66
N TYR A 540 -26.25 0.97 -63.22
CA TYR A 540 -24.91 0.86 -63.81
C TYR A 540 -24.48 -0.62 -63.92
N SER A 541 -24.43 -1.09 -65.16
CA SER A 541 -23.71 -2.25 -65.72
C SER A 541 -22.21 -2.21 -65.35
N GLY A 542 -21.54 -3.29 -64.91
CA GLY A 542 -21.09 -4.48 -65.66
C GLY A 542 -19.80 -4.15 -66.44
N LEU A 543 -18.58 -4.65 -66.15
CA LEU A 543 -17.98 -6.01 -66.29
C LEU A 543 -16.41 -5.82 -66.26
N PRO A 544 -15.52 -6.84 -66.45
CA PRO A 544 -15.11 -7.91 -65.53
C PRO A 544 -13.54 -8.05 -65.40
N VAL A 545 -13.08 -9.13 -64.74
CA VAL A 545 -11.88 -9.98 -65.05
C VAL A 545 -10.95 -10.31 -63.86
N SER A 546 -10.65 -11.62 -63.76
CA SER A 546 -9.57 -12.35 -63.07
C SER A 546 -9.57 -12.39 -61.54
N GLY A 547 -9.59 -13.53 -60.85
CA GLY A 547 -9.15 -14.87 -61.23
C GLY A 547 -7.73 -15.13 -60.75
N ALA A 548 -7.55 -15.41 -59.45
CA ALA A 548 -6.36 -16.10 -58.93
C ALA A 548 -6.74 -16.83 -57.63
N ALA A 549 -6.71 -18.15 -57.72
CA ALA A 549 -6.87 -19.08 -56.63
C ALA A 549 -5.59 -19.10 -55.76
N PHE A 550 -5.74 -19.13 -54.45
CA PHE A 550 -4.76 -19.74 -53.56
C PHE A 550 -5.52 -20.57 -52.52
N ALA A 551 -5.37 -21.88 -52.65
CA ALA A 551 -5.77 -22.86 -51.67
C ALA A 551 -4.69 -22.89 -50.57
N GLU A 552 -5.08 -22.81 -49.30
CA GLU A 552 -4.22 -23.25 -48.21
C GLU A 552 -5.04 -24.00 -47.16
N GLN A 553 -4.50 -25.15 -46.80
CA GLN A 553 -5.14 -26.25 -46.09
C GLN A 553 -5.31 -25.93 -44.60
N VAL A 554 -6.49 -26.26 -44.06
CA VAL A 554 -6.73 -26.31 -42.62
C VAL A 554 -6.51 -27.75 -42.14
N GLU A 555 -5.38 -27.97 -41.49
CA GLU A 555 -5.03 -29.22 -40.81
C GLU A 555 -5.66 -29.22 -39.40
N LYS A 556 -6.48 -30.25 -39.10
CA LYS A 556 -7.05 -30.50 -37.78
C LYS A 556 -6.10 -31.41 -36.98
N PRO A 557 -5.73 -31.10 -35.73
CA PRO A 557 -5.06 -32.07 -34.89
C PRO A 557 -6.07 -33.04 -34.27
N LYS A 558 -5.83 -34.34 -34.49
CA LYS A 558 -6.34 -35.44 -33.66
C LYS A 558 -5.45 -35.53 -32.42
N PHE A 559 -6.05 -35.53 -31.23
CA PHE A 559 -5.41 -36.04 -30.02
C PHE A 559 -6.05 -37.39 -29.67
N THR A 560 -5.20 -38.41 -29.61
CA THR A 560 -5.38 -39.66 -28.87
C THR A 560 -5.13 -39.44 -27.38
#